data_AF-A0A936Z6N7-F1
#
_entry.id   AF-A0A936Z6N7-F1
#
_cell.length_a   1.000
_cell.length_b   1.000
_cell.length_c   1.000
_cell.angle_alpha   90.00
_cell.angle_beta   90.00
_cell.angle_gamma   90.00
#
_symmetry.space_group_name_H-M   'P 1'
#
loop_
_entity.id
_entity.type
_entity.pdbx_description
1 polymer ?
#
loop_
_entity_poly.entity_id
_entity_poly.type
_entity_poly.pdbx_seq_one_letter_code
_entity_poly.pdbx_strand_id
1 'polypeptide(L)'
;MKSALERRRVTFLRGYRAEWIALLFLLAKGYRPLAWRYSASGGEIDLIVMRGSTIAFVEVKARGAIEDALSAITARKRQRFSRAVRAWLSRNAWAEGKTWRADAVFIAPRRWPQHIVSAFELEMR
;
A
#
# COMPACT_ATOMS: atom_id res chain seq x y z
N MET A 1 13.90 -16.61 -24.69
CA MET A 1 13.67 -15.30 -24.04
C MET A 1 12.16 -15.12 -23.83
N LYS A 2 11.69 -14.80 -22.61
CA LYS A 2 10.26 -14.54 -22.38
C LYS A 2 9.85 -13.20 -22.99
N SER A 3 8.67 -13.14 -23.62
CA SER A 3 8.13 -11.94 -24.25
C SER A 3 7.83 -10.83 -23.22
N ALA A 4 7.75 -9.58 -23.66
CA ALA A 4 7.41 -8.44 -22.80
C ALA A 4 6.03 -8.61 -22.11
N LEU A 5 5.07 -9.26 -22.79
CA LEU A 5 3.74 -9.57 -22.26
C LEU A 5 3.80 -10.63 -21.16
N GLU A 6 4.60 -11.69 -21.33
CA GLU A 6 4.80 -12.71 -20.30
C GLU A 6 5.50 -12.15 -19.07
N ARG A 7 6.50 -11.28 -19.26
CA ARG A 7 7.15 -10.57 -18.14
C ARG A 7 6.17 -9.69 -17.38
N ARG A 8 5.34 -8.91 -18.08
CA ARG A 8 4.29 -8.07 -17.47
C ARG A 8 3.26 -8.90 -16.71
N ARG A 9 2.83 -10.04 -17.25
CA ARG A 9 1.88 -10.97 -16.62
C ARG A 9 2.46 -11.63 -15.36
N VAL A 10 3.74 -12.02 -15.40
CA VAL A 10 4.44 -12.60 -14.24
C VAL A 10 4.64 -11.57 -13.14
N THR A 11 5.01 -10.33 -13.48
CA THR A 11 5.11 -9.22 -12.52
C THR A 11 3.75 -8.90 -11.90
N PHE A 12 2.69 -8.87 -12.71
CA PHE A 12 1.32 -8.66 -12.24
C PHE A 12 0.84 -9.76 -11.29
N LEU A 13 1.02 -11.04 -11.64
CA LEU A 13 0.65 -12.17 -10.80
C LEU A 13 1.45 -12.20 -9.49
N ARG A 14 2.72 -11.76 -9.51
CA ARG A 14 3.53 -11.61 -8.31
C ARG A 14 3.03 -10.46 -7.44
N GLY A 15 2.66 -9.32 -8.03
CA GLY A 15 2.05 -8.19 -7.31
C GLY A 15 0.75 -8.59 -6.62
N TYR A 16 -0.16 -9.22 -7.37
CA TYR A 16 -1.45 -9.67 -6.83
C TYR A 16 -1.30 -10.68 -5.69
N ARG A 17 -0.38 -11.63 -5.81
CA ARG A 17 -0.07 -12.57 -4.71
C ARG A 17 0.55 -11.87 -3.49
N ALA A 18 1.40 -10.87 -3.72
CA ALA A 18 1.99 -10.10 -2.62
C ALA A 18 0.93 -9.28 -1.87
N GLU A 19 -0.01 -8.66 -2.58
CA GLU A 19 -1.15 -7.95 -1.98
C GLU A 19 -2.02 -8.87 -1.13
N TRP A 20 -2.35 -10.06 -1.63
CA TRP A 20 -3.09 -11.08 -0.86
C TRP A 20 -2.37 -11.47 0.44
N ILE A 21 -1.07 -11.75 0.36
CA ILE A 21 -0.27 -12.11 1.54
C ILE A 21 -0.21 -10.93 2.52
N ALA A 22 -0.06 -9.70 2.02
CA ALA A 22 -0.08 -8.51 2.84
C ALA A 22 -1.43 -8.30 3.54
N LEU A 23 -2.54 -8.53 2.84
CA LEU A 23 -3.88 -8.46 3.41
C LEU A 23 -4.07 -9.51 4.52
N LEU A 24 -3.75 -10.78 4.26
CA LEU A 24 -3.85 -11.86 5.26
C LEU A 24 -2.97 -11.56 6.48
N PHE A 25 -1.77 -11.03 6.27
CA PHE A 25 -0.89 -10.61 7.35
C PHE A 25 -1.48 -9.47 8.19
N LEU A 26 -2.08 -8.47 7.55
CA LEU A 26 -2.72 -7.35 8.25
C LEU A 26 -3.99 -7.80 9.00
N LEU A 27 -4.78 -8.70 8.41
CA LEU A 27 -5.92 -9.34 9.06
C LEU A 27 -5.48 -10.07 10.35
N ALA A 28 -4.41 -10.87 10.29
CA ALA A 28 -3.84 -11.55 11.45
C ALA A 28 -3.32 -10.57 12.52
N LYS A 29 -2.94 -9.35 12.14
CA LYS A 29 -2.56 -8.25 13.06
C LYS A 29 -3.77 -7.47 13.62
N GLY A 30 -5.00 -7.91 13.33
CA GLY A 30 -6.24 -7.30 13.82
C GLY A 30 -6.70 -6.08 13.01
N TYR A 31 -6.18 -5.87 11.81
CA TYR A 31 -6.70 -4.87 10.89
C TYR A 31 -7.93 -5.41 10.15
N ARG A 32 -8.85 -4.53 9.79
CA ARG A 32 -10.01 -4.81 8.94
C ARG A 32 -9.85 -4.09 7.61
N PRO A 33 -10.06 -4.76 6.46
CA PRO A 33 -9.99 -4.11 5.16
C PRO A 33 -11.15 -3.14 4.95
N LEU A 34 -10.85 -1.99 4.37
CA LEU A 34 -11.79 -0.97 3.94
C LEU A 34 -11.83 -0.85 2.42
N ALA A 35 -10.69 -1.00 1.76
CA ALA A 35 -10.59 -1.03 0.30
C ALA A 35 -9.34 -1.78 -0.15
N TRP A 36 -9.36 -2.25 -1.40
CA TRP A 36 -8.25 -2.94 -2.03
C TRP A 36 -8.09 -2.43 -3.47
N ARG A 37 -6.86 -2.09 -3.86
CA ARG A 37 -6.48 -1.49 -5.15
C ARG A 37 -7.30 -0.25 -5.46
N TYR A 38 -7.32 0.68 -4.51
CA TYR A 38 -8.05 1.92 -4.64
C TYR A 38 -7.28 2.89 -5.54
N SER A 39 -7.89 3.30 -6.66
CA SER A 39 -7.31 4.28 -7.57
C SER A 39 -8.22 5.50 -7.69
N ALA A 40 -7.67 6.69 -7.42
CA ALA A 40 -8.37 7.96 -7.54
C ALA A 40 -7.40 9.13 -7.73
N SER A 41 -7.83 10.19 -8.40
CA SER A 41 -7.07 11.44 -8.54
C SER A 41 -5.64 11.26 -9.12
N GLY A 42 -5.45 10.22 -9.95
CA GLY A 42 -4.17 9.87 -10.55
C GLY A 42 -3.15 9.23 -9.59
N GLY A 43 -3.61 8.76 -8.42
CA GLY A 43 -2.86 7.95 -7.48
C GLY A 43 -3.54 6.61 -7.20
N GLU A 44 -2.77 5.69 -6.61
CA GLU A 44 -3.20 4.34 -6.29
C GLU A 44 -2.77 4.00 -4.85
N ILE A 45 -3.58 3.21 -4.16
CA ILE A 45 -3.33 2.69 -2.82
C ILE A 45 -3.66 1.19 -2.84
N ASP A 46 -2.67 0.36 -2.52
CA ASP A 46 -2.84 -1.09 -2.62
C ASP A 46 -3.87 -1.58 -1.60
N LEU A 47 -3.74 -1.22 -0.33
CA LEU A 47 -4.70 -1.61 0.70
C LEU A 47 -5.06 -0.42 1.58
N ILE A 48 -6.34 -0.30 1.93
CA ILE A 48 -6.82 0.62 2.97
C ILE A 48 -7.39 -0.25 4.07
N VAL A 49 -6.84 -0.14 5.27
CA VAL A 49 -7.19 -1.00 6.40
C VAL A 49 -7.35 -0.19 7.68
N MET A 50 -8.11 -0.70 8.64
CA MET A 50 -8.41 -0.02 9.90
C MET A 50 -8.17 -0.91 11.10
N ARG A 51 -7.60 -0.35 12.18
CA ARG A 51 -7.47 -1.00 13.48
C ARG A 51 -7.72 0.04 14.58
N GLY A 52 -8.78 -0.17 15.38
CA GLY A 52 -9.21 0.82 16.37
C GLY A 52 -9.52 2.17 15.71
N SER A 53 -8.94 3.25 16.20
CA SER A 53 -9.09 4.60 15.64
C SER A 53 -8.08 4.94 14.51
N THR A 54 -7.29 3.97 14.05
CA THR A 54 -6.27 4.19 13.01
C THR A 54 -6.71 3.63 11.66
N ILE A 55 -6.61 4.43 10.62
CA ILE A 55 -6.70 4.02 9.21
C ILE A 55 -5.28 4.04 8.62
N ALA A 56 -4.84 2.89 8.13
CA ALA A 56 -3.58 2.74 7.42
C ALA A 56 -3.85 2.60 5.92
N PHE A 57 -3.24 3.51 5.16
CA PHE A 57 -3.13 3.44 3.71
C PHE A 57 -1.81 2.77 3.40
N VAL A 58 -1.86 1.55 2.86
CA VAL A 58 -0.72 0.65 2.77
C VAL A 58 -0.27 0.51 1.33
N GLU A 59 1.02 0.70 1.12
CA GLU A 59 1.74 0.30 -0.10
C GLU A 59 2.35 -1.09 0.11
N VAL A 60 2.14 -2.02 -0.83
CA VAL A 60 2.70 -3.37 -0.79
C VAL A 60 3.89 -3.46 -1.74
N LYS A 61 5.05 -3.87 -1.21
CA LYS A 61 6.31 -3.97 -1.96
C LYS A 61 6.88 -5.38 -1.90
N ALA A 62 7.28 -5.91 -3.05
CA ALA A 62 8.03 -7.17 -3.10
C ALA A 62 9.51 -6.92 -2.80
N ARG A 63 10.13 -7.68 -1.88
CA ARG A 63 11.54 -7.48 -1.50
C ARG A 63 12.56 -7.80 -2.59
N GLY A 64 12.19 -8.60 -3.59
CA GLY A 64 13.06 -8.80 -4.77
C GLY A 64 13.31 -7.52 -5.59
N ALA A 65 12.65 -6.41 -5.24
CA ALA A 65 12.86 -5.08 -5.80
C ALA A 65 13.52 -4.11 -4.79
N ILE A 66 14.06 -4.60 -3.66
CA ILE A 66 14.55 -3.76 -2.54
C ILE A 66 16.02 -3.36 -2.66
N GLU A 67 16.84 -4.06 -3.44
CA GLU A 67 18.25 -3.66 -3.56
C GLU A 67 18.43 -2.29 -4.27
N ASP A 68 17.39 -1.75 -4.94
CA ASP A 68 17.38 -0.39 -5.50
C ASP A 68 16.54 0.65 -4.70
N ALA A 69 15.92 0.26 -3.57
CA ALA A 69 14.86 1.06 -2.92
C ALA A 69 15.19 1.57 -1.51
N LEU A 70 16.47 1.75 -1.19
CA LEU A 70 16.88 2.71 -0.13
C LEU A 70 16.68 4.17 -0.57
N SER A 71 16.29 4.41 -1.84
CA SER A 71 15.86 5.72 -2.31
C SER A 71 14.39 5.96 -1.95
N ALA A 72 14.14 7.06 -1.24
CA ALA A 72 12.84 7.50 -0.76
C ALA A 72 11.68 7.28 -1.75
N ILE A 73 10.47 7.00 -1.24
CA ILE A 73 9.26 7.19 -2.05
C ILE A 73 9.35 8.61 -2.60
N THR A 74 9.50 8.71 -3.92
CA THR A 74 9.79 10.00 -4.57
C THR A 74 8.70 11.00 -4.21
N ALA A 75 9.05 12.29 -4.14
CA ALA A 75 8.07 13.35 -3.85
C ALA A 75 6.82 13.22 -4.74
N ARG A 76 7.01 12.91 -6.03
CA ARG A 76 5.91 12.68 -6.97
C ARG A 76 5.01 11.49 -6.57
N LYS A 77 5.59 10.39 -6.08
CA LYS A 77 4.80 9.23 -5.62
C LYS A 77 4.05 9.56 -4.33
N ARG A 78 4.68 10.24 -3.37
CA ARG A 78 4.00 10.73 -2.15
C ARG A 78 2.84 11.67 -2.47
N GLN A 79 3.02 12.60 -3.40
CA GLN A 79 1.96 13.51 -3.85
C GLN A 79 0.79 12.78 -4.51
N ARG A 80 1.05 11.79 -5.37
CA ARG A 80 -0.01 10.97 -6.00
C ARG A 80 -0.74 10.14 -4.96
N PHE A 81 0.00 9.49 -4.06
CA PHE A 81 -0.57 8.71 -2.97
C PHE A 81 -1.47 9.57 -2.08
N SER A 82 -0.96 10.73 -1.64
CA SER A 82 -1.72 11.67 -0.79
C SER A 82 -2.97 12.21 -1.49
N ARG A 83 -2.94 12.42 -2.81
CA ARG A 83 -4.15 12.75 -3.60
C ARG A 83 -5.20 11.64 -3.56
N ALA A 84 -4.79 10.39 -3.71
CA ALA A 84 -5.71 9.26 -3.59
C ALA A 84 -6.27 9.16 -2.16
N VAL A 85 -5.44 9.38 -1.14
CA VAL A 85 -5.88 9.39 0.26
C VAL A 85 -6.93 10.48 0.49
N ARG A 86 -6.70 11.72 0.06
CA ARG A 86 -7.68 12.80 0.16
C ARG A 86 -9.00 12.46 -0.55
N ALA A 87 -8.93 11.87 -1.74
CA ALA A 87 -10.12 11.45 -2.49
C ALA A 87 -10.88 10.30 -1.79
N TRP A 88 -10.17 9.43 -1.07
CA TRP A 88 -10.81 8.39 -0.27
C TRP A 88 -11.48 9.00 0.96
N LEU A 89 -10.80 9.89 1.68
CA LEU A 89 -11.31 10.56 2.86
C LEU A 89 -12.56 11.41 2.56
N SER A 90 -12.59 12.13 1.44
CA SER A 90 -13.75 12.94 1.06
C SER A 90 -15.01 12.11 0.78
N ARG A 91 -14.84 10.82 0.44
CA ARG A 91 -15.95 9.86 0.26
C ARG A 91 -16.33 9.11 1.53
N ASN A 92 -15.56 9.29 2.61
CA ASN A 92 -15.68 8.54 3.85
C ASN A 92 -15.66 9.50 5.05
N ALA A 93 -16.68 10.35 5.19
CA ALA A 93 -16.77 11.35 6.27
C ALA A 93 -16.60 10.76 7.68
N TRP A 94 -17.04 9.51 7.90
CA TRP A 94 -16.85 8.79 9.17
C TRP A 94 -15.38 8.58 9.57
N ALA A 95 -14.43 8.73 8.63
CA ALA A 95 -12.99 8.65 8.84
C ALA A 95 -12.39 9.92 9.44
N GLU A 96 -13.17 11.00 9.53
CA GLU A 96 -12.77 12.23 10.21
C GLU A 96 -12.45 11.98 11.69
N GLY A 97 -11.47 12.71 12.23
CA GLY A 97 -10.99 12.56 13.61
C GLY A 97 -10.21 11.26 13.89
N LYS A 98 -10.00 10.40 12.89
CA LYS A 98 -9.18 9.19 13.01
C LYS A 98 -7.70 9.50 12.75
N THR A 99 -6.83 8.65 13.27
CA THR A 99 -5.41 8.69 12.91
C THR A 99 -5.22 8.13 11.51
N TRP A 100 -4.59 8.88 10.62
CA TRP A 100 -4.25 8.43 9.27
C TRP A 100 -2.75 8.16 9.17
N ARG A 101 -2.38 7.04 8.57
CA ARG A 101 -0.98 6.67 8.36
C ARG A 101 -0.75 6.17 6.95
N ALA A 102 0.41 6.48 6.38
CA ALA A 102 0.91 5.78 5.22
C ALA A 102 1.87 4.68 5.68
N ASP A 103 1.44 3.44 5.58
CA ASP A 103 2.20 2.27 6.00
C ASP A 103 2.77 1.55 4.77
N ALA A 104 3.77 0.69 4.96
CA ALA A 104 4.31 -0.16 3.90
C ALA A 104 4.41 -1.62 4.36
N VAL A 105 4.03 -2.55 3.49
CA VAL A 105 4.20 -3.99 3.73
C VAL A 105 5.14 -4.59 2.72
N PHE A 106 6.20 -5.23 3.20
CA PHE A 106 7.24 -5.84 2.39
C PHE A 106 7.11 -7.37 2.39
N ILE A 107 6.96 -7.95 1.20
CA ILE A 107 6.78 -9.40 0.98
C ILE A 107 8.00 -9.97 0.26
N ALA A 108 8.65 -11.00 0.81
CA ALA A 108 9.73 -11.72 0.12
C ALA A 108 9.46 -13.23 0.09
N PRO A 109 9.94 -13.94 -0.94
CA PRO A 109 10.04 -15.39 -0.88
C PRO A 109 10.83 -15.82 0.37
N ARG A 110 10.30 -16.83 1.09
CA ARG A 110 10.96 -17.47 2.25
C ARG A 110 11.27 -16.53 3.42
N ARG A 111 10.65 -15.35 3.50
CA ARG A 111 10.76 -14.43 4.64
C ARG A 111 9.37 -14.05 5.12
N TRP A 112 9.26 -13.77 6.42
CA TRP A 112 8.03 -13.23 6.98
C TRP A 112 7.71 -11.84 6.40
N PRO A 113 6.43 -11.53 6.15
CA PRO A 113 6.00 -10.16 5.84
C PRO A 113 6.50 -9.17 6.88
N GLN A 114 6.93 -7.99 6.44
CA GLN A 114 7.34 -6.91 7.33
C GLN A 114 6.41 -5.72 7.12
N HIS A 115 5.82 -5.21 8.21
CA HIS A 115 4.94 -4.05 8.17
C HIS A 115 5.67 -2.87 8.83
N ILE A 116 6.01 -1.87 8.02
CA ILE A 116 6.57 -0.59 8.44
C ILE A 116 5.42 0.40 8.63
N VAL A 117 5.25 0.86 9.86
CA VAL A 117 4.25 1.87 10.22
C VAL A 117 4.79 3.26 9.93
N SER A 118 3.95 4.16 9.43
CA SER A 118 4.34 5.54 9.10
C SER A 118 5.57 5.57 8.19
N ALA A 119 5.56 4.73 7.16
CA ALA A 119 6.66 4.56 6.22
C ALA A 119 7.00 5.85 5.46
N PHE A 120 6.04 6.77 5.34
CA PHE A 120 6.23 8.12 4.81
C PHE A 120 5.12 9.05 5.30
N GLU A 121 5.35 10.36 5.18
CA GLU A 121 4.36 11.37 5.54
C GLU A 121 3.25 11.48 4.49
N LEU A 122 2.03 11.71 4.98
CA LEU A 122 0.89 12.06 4.15
C LEU A 122 0.84 13.57 3.96
N GLU A 123 0.96 14.01 2.71
CA GLU A 123 0.90 15.44 2.35
C GLU A 123 -0.57 15.86 2.24
N MET A 124 -1.19 16.24 3.37
CA MET A 124 -2.63 16.57 3.48
C MET A 124 -2.99 18.03 3.21
N ARG A 125 -2.01 18.87 2.86
CA ARG A 125 -2.24 20.28 2.47
C ARG A 125 -2.97 20.39 1.13
#